data_AF-A0A936Z6U9-F1
#
_entry.id   AF-A0A936Z6U9-F1
#
_cell.length_a   1.000
_cell.length_b   1.000
_cell.length_c   1.000
_cell.angle_alpha   90.00
_cell.angle_beta   90.00
_cell.angle_gamma   90.00
#
_symmetry.space_group_name_H-M   'P 1'
#
loop_
_entity.id
_entity.type
_entity.pdbx_description
1 polymer ?
#
loop_
_entity_poly.entity_id
_entity_poly.type
_entity_poly.pdbx_seq_one_letter_code
_entity_poly.pdbx_strand_id
1 'polypeptide(L)'
;MSNDNILREEIRYSLGFVRSLIHNYSGLYSGENLAGDVLRYCDEIVKPEEPNARLEEARRLVEERCRRLAQAADRFADRDPAAIAASRVKADAAIDMLQDAVFEWRRSRRPMSSSGRMLRRKSL
;
A
#
# COMPACT_ATOMS: atom_id res chain seq x y z
N MET A 1 10.14 12.16 18.98
CA MET A 1 9.45 11.75 17.73
C MET A 1 8.17 11.04 18.11
N SER A 2 7.04 11.42 17.53
CA SER A 2 5.74 10.80 17.85
C SER A 2 5.67 9.37 17.29
N ASN A 3 5.00 8.46 18.01
CA ASN A 3 4.78 7.08 17.58
C ASN A 3 4.15 6.96 16.18
N ASP A 4 3.37 7.97 15.76
CA ASP A 4 2.77 8.06 14.43
C ASP A 4 3.81 8.27 13.32
N ASN A 5 4.87 9.06 13.57
CA ASN A 5 5.91 9.32 12.57
C ASN A 5 6.71 8.05 12.29
N ILE A 6 7.05 7.30 13.35
CA ILE A 6 7.74 6.01 13.24
C ILE A 6 6.89 5.03 12.43
N LEU A 7 5.58 4.95 12.73
CA LEU A 7 4.66 4.07 12.00
C LEU A 7 4.54 4.47 10.51
N ARG A 8 4.48 5.78 10.21
CA ARG A 8 4.47 6.27 8.80
C ARG A 8 5.77 5.92 8.08
N GLU A 9 6.91 6.08 8.74
CA GLU A 9 8.22 5.73 8.16
C GLU A 9 8.34 4.23 7.88
N GLU A 10 7.93 3.37 8.82
CA GLU A 10 7.91 1.92 8.64
C GLU A 10 7.07 1.51 7.42
N ILE A 11 5.83 2.01 7.33
CA ILE A 11 4.93 1.68 6.21
C ILE A 11 5.49 2.21 4.89
N ARG A 12 6.00 3.45 4.88
CA ARG A 12 6.60 4.07 3.69
C ARG A 12 7.80 3.27 3.21
N TYR A 13 8.67 2.83 4.12
CA TYR A 13 9.83 2.01 3.81
C TYR A 13 9.41 0.69 3.16
N SER A 14 8.44 -0.01 3.74
CA SER A 14 7.92 -1.27 3.19
C SER A 14 7.32 -1.11 1.79
N LEU A 15 6.63 0.00 1.51
CA LEU A 15 6.04 0.27 0.19
C LEU A 15 7.02 0.87 -0.83
N GLY A 16 8.24 1.24 -0.42
CA GLY A 16 9.26 1.76 -1.32
C GLY A 16 9.61 0.77 -2.43
N PHE A 17 9.71 -0.52 -2.11
CA PHE A 17 9.97 -1.57 -3.10
C PHE A 17 8.83 -1.73 -4.10
N VAL A 18 7.58 -1.62 -3.65
CA VAL A 18 6.38 -1.73 -4.50
C VAL A 18 6.35 -0.62 -5.55
N ARG A 19 6.64 0.63 -5.15
CA ARG A 19 6.74 1.76 -6.09
C ARG A 19 7.82 1.53 -7.14
N SER A 20 8.97 0.98 -6.73
CA SER A 20 10.04 0.59 -7.67
C SER A 20 9.60 -0.47 -8.68
N LEU A 21 8.78 -1.46 -8.29
CA LEU A 21 8.22 -2.44 -9.23
C LEU A 21 7.34 -1.77 -10.29
N ILE A 22 6.47 -0.85 -9.87
CA ILE A 22 5.56 -0.10 -10.77
C ILE A 22 6.36 0.76 -11.77
N HIS A 23 7.38 1.46 -11.29
CA HIS A 23 8.19 2.36 -12.12
C HIS A 23 9.04 1.61 -13.15
N ASN A 24 9.60 0.47 -12.74
CA ASN A 24 10.51 -0.31 -13.58
C ASN A 24 9.79 -1.39 -14.41
N TYR A 25 8.49 -1.57 -14.24
CA TYR A 25 7.73 -2.54 -15.02
C TYR A 25 7.82 -2.26 -16.52
N SER A 26 8.27 -3.25 -17.28
CA SER A 26 8.53 -3.12 -18.72
C SER A 26 7.40 -3.66 -19.59
N GLY A 27 6.75 -4.75 -19.16
CA GLY A 27 5.73 -5.47 -19.93
C GLY A 27 6.30 -6.24 -21.13
N LEU A 28 7.63 -6.39 -21.20
CA LEU A 28 8.34 -6.96 -22.34
C LEU A 28 8.60 -8.47 -22.18
N TYR A 29 8.62 -8.95 -20.93
CA TYR A 29 8.98 -10.33 -20.63
C TYR A 29 7.76 -11.13 -20.20
N SER A 30 7.59 -12.33 -20.77
CA SER A 30 6.43 -13.20 -20.52
C SER A 30 6.34 -13.74 -19.09
N GLY A 31 7.40 -13.58 -18.28
CA GLY A 31 7.39 -13.95 -16.87
C GLY A 31 7.01 -12.81 -15.92
N GLU A 32 6.85 -11.57 -16.41
CA GLU A 32 6.49 -10.45 -15.55
C GLU A 32 5.02 -10.52 -15.15
N ASN A 33 4.73 -10.54 -13.84
CA ASN A 33 3.37 -10.49 -13.30
C ASN A 33 3.25 -9.36 -12.27
N LEU A 34 3.17 -8.12 -12.76
CA LEU A 34 3.15 -6.93 -11.90
C LEU A 34 2.08 -7.00 -10.81
N ALA A 35 0.84 -7.35 -11.19
CA ALA A 35 -0.27 -7.37 -10.24
C ALA A 35 -0.04 -8.43 -9.15
N GLY A 36 0.44 -9.63 -9.52
CA GLY A 36 0.78 -10.68 -8.56
C GLY A 36 1.93 -10.29 -7.64
N ASP A 37 3.01 -9.75 -8.20
CA ASP A 37 4.19 -9.34 -7.44
C ASP A 37 3.87 -8.22 -6.45
N VAL A 38 3.19 -7.17 -6.92
CA VAL A 38 2.76 -6.04 -6.07
C VAL A 38 1.84 -6.53 -4.95
N LEU A 39 0.83 -7.34 -5.28
CA LEU A 39 -0.12 -7.82 -4.27
C LEU A 39 0.54 -8.69 -3.21
N ARG A 40 1.51 -9.54 -3.59
CA ARG A 40 2.26 -10.34 -2.61
C ARG A 40 2.93 -9.46 -1.54
N TYR A 41 3.61 -8.38 -1.95
CA TYR A 41 4.23 -7.46 -1.00
C TYR A 41 3.20 -6.65 -0.20
N CYS A 42 2.10 -6.23 -0.83
CA CYS A 42 1.01 -5.56 -0.12
C CYS A 42 0.40 -6.46 0.97
N ASP A 43 0.19 -7.74 0.66
CA ASP A 43 -0.37 -8.73 1.58
C ASP A 43 0.62 -9.06 2.73
N GLU A 44 1.94 -9.00 2.51
CA GLU A 44 2.93 -9.09 3.60
C GLU A 44 2.82 -7.92 4.59
N ILE A 45 2.41 -6.74 4.13
CA ILE A 45 2.24 -5.53 4.95
C ILE A 45 0.89 -5.55 5.69
N VAL A 46 -0.15 -6.04 5.02
CA VAL A 46 -1.49 -6.22 5.58
C VAL A 46 -1.53 -7.54 6.35
N LYS A 47 -1.22 -7.49 7.65
CA LYS A 47 -1.26 -8.71 8.48
C LYS A 47 -2.64 -9.36 8.38
N PRO A 48 -2.74 -10.67 8.10
CA PRO A 48 -3.98 -11.37 7.73
C PRO A 48 -4.97 -11.57 8.89
N GLU A 49 -4.65 -11.05 10.08
CA GLU A 49 -5.28 -11.48 11.32
C GLU A 49 -6.74 -11.01 11.46
N GLU A 50 -7.18 -9.96 10.73
CA GLU A 50 -8.60 -9.53 10.71
C GLU A 50 -9.02 -8.87 9.39
N PRO A 51 -10.25 -9.16 8.89
CA PRO A 51 -10.80 -8.52 7.71
C PRO A 51 -11.09 -7.03 7.97
N ASN A 52 -10.70 -6.18 7.02
CA ASN A 52 -10.96 -4.75 7.06
C ASN A 52 -11.40 -4.27 5.67
N ALA A 53 -12.64 -3.81 5.56
CA ALA A 53 -13.25 -3.44 4.28
C ALA A 53 -12.45 -2.36 3.52
N ARG A 54 -11.87 -1.38 4.23
CA ARG A 54 -11.08 -0.31 3.61
C ARG A 54 -9.74 -0.83 3.08
N LEU A 55 -9.10 -1.76 3.79
CA LEU A 55 -7.89 -2.44 3.32
C LEU A 55 -8.19 -3.34 2.11
N GLU A 56 -9.30 -4.07 2.13
CA GLU A 56 -9.74 -4.89 0.99
C GLU A 56 -10.04 -4.04 -0.24
N GLU A 57 -10.72 -2.92 -0.08
CA GLU A 57 -11.01 -1.98 -1.17
C GLU A 57 -9.73 -1.37 -1.74
N ALA A 58 -8.82 -0.89 -0.88
CA ALA A 58 -7.53 -0.37 -1.31
C ALA A 58 -6.71 -1.43 -2.04
N ARG A 59 -6.70 -2.68 -1.54
CA ARG A 59 -6.04 -3.82 -2.18
C ARG A 59 -6.63 -4.11 -3.57
N ARG A 60 -7.96 -4.15 -3.70
CA ARG A 60 -8.65 -4.34 -4.99
C ARG A 60 -8.29 -3.24 -5.98
N LEU A 61 -8.21 -1.99 -5.52
CA LEU A 61 -7.83 -0.87 -6.37
C LEU A 61 -6.38 -1.00 -6.85
N VAL A 62 -5.45 -1.38 -5.98
CA VAL A 62 -4.05 -1.66 -6.36
C VAL A 62 -3.98 -2.75 -7.43
N GLU A 63 -4.70 -3.85 -7.23
CA GLU A 63 -4.80 -4.95 -8.19
C GLU A 63 -5.31 -4.48 -9.55
N GLU A 64 -6.41 -3.73 -9.57
CA GLU A 64 -7.01 -3.19 -10.78
C GLU A 64 -6.04 -2.27 -11.52
N ARG A 65 -5.39 -1.34 -10.82
CA ARG A 65 -4.46 -0.38 -11.44
C ARG A 65 -3.20 -1.07 -11.97
N CYS A 66 -2.65 -2.04 -11.24
CA CYS A 66 -1.50 -2.82 -11.70
C CYS A 66 -1.84 -3.67 -12.93
N ARG A 67 -3.04 -4.25 -12.99
CA ARG A 67 -3.52 -4.95 -14.20
C ARG A 67 -3.64 -4.02 -15.41
N ARG A 68 -4.19 -2.82 -15.21
CA ARG A 68 -4.30 -1.82 -16.29
C ARG A 68 -2.95 -1.35 -16.79
N LEU A 69 -1.98 -1.16 -15.88
CA LEU A 69 -0.60 -0.86 -16.27
C LEU A 69 0.02 -2.01 -17.05
N ALA A 70 -0.18 -3.26 -16.62
CA ALA A 70 0.29 -4.43 -17.35
C ALA A 70 -0.28 -4.50 -18.77
N GLN A 71 -1.59 -4.25 -18.92
CA GLN A 71 -2.25 -4.19 -20.23
C GLN A 71 -1.73 -3.04 -21.10
N ALA A 72 -1.52 -1.85 -20.54
CA ALA A 72 -1.01 -0.71 -21.29
C ALA A 72 0.44 -0.87 -21.74
N ALA A 73 1.25 -1.62 -20.99
CA ALA A 73 2.65 -1.88 -21.30
C ALA A 73 2.87 -3.20 -22.07
N ASP A 74 1.81 -3.97 -22.33
CA ASP A 74 1.87 -5.26 -23.00
C ASP A 74 2.58 -5.14 -24.36
N ARG A 75 3.53 -6.05 -24.60
CA ARG A 75 4.40 -6.02 -25.79
C ARG A 75 3.67 -6.27 -27.11
N PHE A 76 2.47 -6.85 -27.07
CA PHE A 76 1.67 -7.13 -28.26
C PHE A 76 0.59 -6.08 -28.50
N ALA A 77 0.41 -5.13 -27.57
CA ALA A 77 -0.47 -3.99 -27.72
C ALA A 77 0.22 -2.82 -28.46
N ASP A 78 -0.58 -1.85 -28.91
CA ASP A 78 -0.07 -0.57 -29.40
C ASP A 78 0.46 0.25 -28.21
N ARG A 79 1.79 0.23 -28.02
CA ARG A 79 2.45 0.80 -26.84
C ARG A 79 2.54 2.31 -26.96
N ASP A 80 1.62 2.99 -26.28
CA ASP A 80 1.69 4.43 -26.07
C ASP A 80 2.44 4.77 -24.77
N PRO A 81 3.64 5.40 -24.84
CA PRO A 81 4.37 5.82 -23.65
C PRO A 81 3.58 6.76 -22.73
N ALA A 82 2.70 7.60 -23.27
CA ALA A 82 1.88 8.51 -22.48
C ALA A 82 0.80 7.74 -21.68
N ALA A 83 0.13 6.77 -22.31
CA ALA A 83 -0.80 5.87 -21.62
C ALA A 83 -0.11 5.03 -20.53
N ILE A 84 1.11 4.54 -20.78
CA ILE A 84 1.90 3.81 -19.78
C ILE A 84 2.23 4.72 -18.59
N ALA A 85 2.73 5.93 -18.84
CA ALA A 85 3.06 6.90 -17.79
C ALA A 85 1.81 7.27 -16.96
N ALA A 86 0.68 7.54 -17.61
CA ALA A 86 -0.59 7.81 -16.92
C ALA A 86 -1.07 6.62 -16.07
N SER A 87 -0.85 5.39 -16.55
CA SER A 87 -1.20 4.17 -15.81
C SER A 87 -0.30 3.96 -14.59
N ARG A 88 0.99 4.29 -14.68
CA ARG A 88 1.92 4.30 -13.53
C ARG A 88 1.47 5.27 -12.44
N VAL A 89 1.14 6.51 -12.81
CA VAL A 89 0.64 7.52 -11.85
C VAL A 89 -0.61 7.02 -11.12
N LYS A 90 -1.53 6.36 -11.84
CA LYS A 90 -2.74 5.77 -11.22
C LYS A 90 -2.42 4.60 -10.29
N ALA A 91 -1.41 3.79 -10.63
CA ALA A 91 -0.95 2.70 -9.76
C ALA A 91 -0.28 3.24 -8.49
N ASP A 92 0.58 4.26 -8.60
CA ASP A 92 1.19 4.94 -7.45
C ASP A 92 0.13 5.53 -6.51
N ALA A 93 -0.87 6.22 -7.07
CA ALA A 93 -1.97 6.77 -6.27
C ALA A 93 -2.76 5.68 -5.51
N ALA A 94 -2.93 4.49 -6.10
CA ALA A 94 -3.55 3.36 -5.41
C ALA A 94 -2.67 2.82 -4.27
N ILE A 95 -1.33 2.82 -4.44
CA ILE A 95 -0.39 2.49 -3.36
C ILE A 95 -0.46 3.51 -2.23
N ASP A 96 -0.63 4.79 -2.54
CA ASP A 96 -0.80 5.83 -1.51
C ASP A 96 -2.09 5.63 -0.71
N MET A 97 -3.20 5.28 -1.39
CA MET A 97 -4.46 4.94 -0.71
C MET A 97 -4.33 3.71 0.19
N LEU A 98 -3.58 2.68 -0.25
CA LEU A 98 -3.28 1.53 0.58
C LEU A 98 -2.41 1.89 1.78
N GLN A 99 -1.39 2.74 1.58
CA GLN A 99 -0.52 3.24 2.66
C GLN A 99 -1.34 3.93 3.75
N ASP A 100 -2.28 4.79 3.36
CA ASP A 100 -3.15 5.49 4.29
C ASP A 100 -4.09 4.53 5.02
N ALA A 101 -4.70 3.56 4.31
CA ALA A 101 -5.54 2.54 4.92
C ALA A 101 -4.77 1.68 5.93
N VAL A 102 -3.54 1.26 5.61
CA VAL A 102 -2.66 0.52 6.52
C VAL A 102 -2.29 1.36 7.73
N PHE A 103 -1.97 2.64 7.53
CA PHE A 103 -1.64 3.55 8.61
C PHE A 103 -2.80 3.71 9.58
N GLU A 104 -4.00 4.02 9.08
CA GLU A 104 -5.20 4.17 9.91
C GLU A 104 -5.53 2.89 10.67
N TRP A 105 -5.44 1.74 10.01
CA TRP A 105 -5.71 0.44 10.61
C TRP A 105 -4.68 0.07 11.70
N ARG A 106 -3.38 0.29 11.45
CA ARG A 106 -2.34 0.05 12.47
C ARG A 106 -2.42 1.05 13.61
N ARG A 107 -2.81 2.30 13.33
CA ARG A 107 -2.97 3.36 14.33
C ARG A 107 -4.13 3.05 15.28
N SER A 108 -5.28 2.60 14.78
CA SER A 108 -6.45 2.29 15.62
C SER A 108 -6.22 1.10 16.55
N ARG A 109 -5.32 0.19 16.19
CA ARG A 109 -4.98 -1.03 16.96
C ARG A 109 -3.82 -0.84 17.95
N ARG A 110 -3.08 0.28 17.88
CA ARG A 110 -2.10 0.58 18.93
C ARG A 110 -2.86 1.03 20.18
N PRO A 111 -2.66 0.39 21.34
CA PRO A 111 -3.23 0.89 22.58
C PRO A 111 -2.71 2.30 22.80
N MET A 112 -3.61 3.29 22.85
CA MET A 112 -3.26 4.62 23.38
C MET A 112 -2.68 4.35 24.76
N SER A 113 -1.40 4.70 24.95
CA SER A 113 -0.81 4.74 26.27
C SER A 113 -1.65 5.70 27.10
N SER A 114 -2.53 5.15 27.93
CA SER A 114 -3.36 5.87 28.88
C SER A 114 -2.44 6.46 29.95
N SER A 115 -1.78 7.58 29.64
CA SER A 115 -1.04 8.39 30.62
C SER A 115 -1.96 9.28 31.48
N GLY A 116 -3.27 8.97 31.53
CA GLY A 116 -4.28 9.78 32.23
C GLY A 116 -4.94 9.13 33.45
N ARG A 117 -4.59 7.90 33.85
CA ARG A 117 -5.36 7.15 34.87
C ARG A 117 -4.64 6.88 36.20
N MET A 118 -3.59 7.62 36.52
CA MET A 118 -2.87 7.49 37.81
C MET A 118 -2.78 8.80 38.60
N LEU A 119 -3.90 9.48 38.89
CA LEU A 119 -3.94 10.46 40.01
C LEU A 119 -5.33 10.57 40.66
N ARG A 120 -5.97 9.44 41.00
CA ARG A 120 -6.96 9.42 42.09
C ARG A 120 -6.47 8.48 43.18
N ARG A 121 -5.40 8.92 43.85
CA ARG A 121 -5.05 8.42 45.18
C ARG A 121 -6.10 9.00 46.12
N LYS A 122 -6.80 8.12 46.84
CA LYS A 122 -7.70 8.44 47.95
C LYS A 122 -7.04 9.49 48.86
N SER A 123 -7.69 10.63 49.02
CA SER A 123 -7.48 11.50 50.17
C SER A 123 -8.62 11.20 51.15
N LEU A 124 -8.19 10.71 52.31
CA LEU A 124 -8.81 10.55 53.63
C LEU A 124 -10.30 10.92 53.77
#